data_AF-A0A535U1H7-F1
#
_entry.id   AF-A0A535U1H7-F1
#
_cell.length_a   1.000
_cell.length_b   1.000
_cell.length_c   1.000
_cell.angle_alpha   90.00
_cell.angle_beta   90.00
_cell.angle_gamma   90.00
#
_symmetry.space_group_name_H-M   'P 1'
#
loop_
_entity.id
_entity.type
_entity.pdbx_description
1 polymer ?
#
loop_
_entity_poly.entity_id
_entity_poly.type
_entity_poly.pdbx_seq_one_letter_code
_entity_poly.pdbx_strand_id
1 'polypeptide(L)'
;MAKQKTRGGSAAKRREKQRQQRQDRISSAQSQTAKRTDRKRAAPKRSPWLLIGGTIVLIAVIVGFFIFLSNQSNSNSNTNGQNGTPVDTTTLQRVTNVNPALLSQIGTGGVSNPFKLPPGSPPLLTGPNGKPEVFFYGAEWCPLCAAERWSIIAALSRFGTFHNLKEIASSSTDSYPNTSTFTFYQSSYTSSYIDFVPVENGDTQRNTLQTPTAGEQQILTQYNVTGYPFMDIGNRYLITAASYDPAVLRTNPNDPSSDPLTQQQIANQLSTENTISKNVLGVANYLTAAICKTTNGQPGNVCNSAPIPSIEQSLSSTPVGMNGMQIGLVPNGFDALVRRPD
;
A
#
# COMPACT_ATOMS: atom_id res chain seq x y z
N MET A 1 -29.93 -67.08 42.78
CA MET A 1 -30.61 -68.22 42.12
C MET A 1 -30.83 -67.88 40.64
N ALA A 2 -30.48 -68.82 39.73
CA ALA A 2 -30.81 -68.97 38.28
C ALA A 2 -30.79 -67.73 37.35
N LYS A 3 -29.96 -67.55 36.30
CA LYS A 3 -29.55 -68.34 35.10
C LYS A 3 -30.65 -68.49 34.02
N GLN A 4 -30.58 -67.74 32.90
CA GLN A 4 -30.70 -68.31 31.52
C GLN A 4 -30.47 -67.33 30.33
N LYS A 5 -29.68 -67.83 29.37
CA LYS A 5 -29.53 -67.51 27.91
C LYS A 5 -30.90 -67.65 27.17
N THR A 6 -31.21 -67.13 25.97
CA THR A 6 -30.52 -67.19 24.65
C THR A 6 -31.38 -66.55 23.53
N ARG A 7 -30.75 -66.30 22.35
CA ARG A 7 -31.27 -66.32 20.96
C ARG A 7 -32.07 -65.08 20.48
N GLY A 8 -31.83 -64.47 19.32
CA GLY A 8 -31.18 -64.95 18.09
C GLY A 8 -32.24 -65.21 17.00
N GLY A 9 -32.58 -64.17 16.21
CA GLY A 9 -33.42 -64.28 15.01
C GLY A 9 -33.71 -62.87 14.44
N SER A 10 -33.64 -62.59 13.14
CA SER A 10 -33.34 -63.42 11.98
C SER A 10 -33.00 -62.46 10.82
N ALA A 11 -31.88 -62.71 10.13
CA ALA A 11 -31.45 -62.03 8.92
C ALA A 11 -32.43 -62.18 7.72
N ALA A 12 -33.51 -62.97 7.90
CA ALA A 12 -34.55 -63.16 6.90
C ALA A 12 -35.39 -61.89 6.63
N LYS A 13 -35.67 -61.06 7.65
CA LYS A 13 -36.51 -59.86 7.48
C LYS A 13 -35.86 -58.73 6.65
N ARG A 14 -34.54 -58.73 6.47
CA ARG A 14 -33.83 -57.71 5.66
C ARG A 14 -33.73 -58.07 4.18
N ARG A 15 -33.81 -59.36 3.81
CA ARG A 15 -33.72 -59.81 2.41
C ARG A 15 -35.05 -59.67 1.66
N GLU A 16 -36.17 -59.63 2.37
CA GLU A 16 -37.50 -59.51 1.77
C GLU A 16 -37.82 -58.08 1.31
N LYS A 17 -37.39 -57.06 2.10
CA LYS A 17 -37.57 -55.64 1.74
C LYS A 17 -36.75 -55.19 0.52
N GLN A 18 -35.62 -55.83 0.22
CA GLN A 18 -34.79 -55.51 -0.96
C GLN A 18 -35.31 -56.15 -2.26
N ARG A 19 -36.15 -57.18 -2.21
CA ARG A 19 -36.76 -57.77 -3.42
C ARG A 19 -37.91 -56.93 -3.98
N GLN A 20 -38.72 -56.31 -3.12
CA GLN A 20 -39.84 -55.46 -3.56
C GLN A 20 -39.39 -54.19 -4.30
N GLN A 21 -38.33 -53.50 -3.83
CA GLN A 21 -37.86 -52.27 -4.48
C GLN A 21 -37.17 -52.47 -5.85
N ARG A 22 -36.80 -53.70 -6.21
CA ARG A 22 -36.16 -53.99 -7.51
C ARG A 22 -37.18 -54.32 -8.61
N GLN A 23 -38.41 -54.70 -8.25
CA GLN A 23 -39.48 -54.99 -9.20
C GLN A 23 -40.16 -53.72 -9.75
N ASP A 24 -40.21 -52.63 -8.99
CA ASP A 24 -40.82 -51.37 -9.46
C ASP A 24 -39.95 -50.60 -10.48
N ARG A 25 -38.64 -50.89 -10.56
CA ARG A 25 -37.71 -50.19 -11.46
C ARG A 25 -37.63 -50.77 -12.89
N ILE A 26 -38.23 -51.93 -13.14
CA ILE A 26 -38.15 -52.63 -14.44
C ILE A 26 -39.40 -52.37 -15.30
N SER A 27 -40.49 -51.87 -14.71
CA SER A 27 -41.80 -51.71 -15.35
C SER A 27 -42.01 -50.38 -16.10
N SER A 28 -41.06 -49.43 -16.05
CA SER A 28 -41.20 -48.09 -16.65
C SER A 28 -40.31 -47.86 -17.89
N ALA A 29 -39.62 -48.90 -18.38
CA ALA A 29 -38.75 -48.83 -19.54
C ALA A 29 -39.28 -49.64 -20.73
N GLN A 30 -40.56 -49.48 -21.12
CA GLN A 30 -41.12 -50.10 -22.32
C GLN A 30 -42.48 -49.51 -22.74
N SER A 31 -42.46 -48.30 -23.28
CA SER A 31 -43.57 -47.69 -24.05
C SER A 31 -43.01 -46.46 -24.76
N GLN A 32 -43.03 -46.24 -26.07
CA GLN A 32 -43.66 -46.90 -27.20
C GLN A 32 -42.83 -46.55 -28.45
N THR A 33 -42.34 -47.56 -29.14
CA THR A 33 -42.04 -47.52 -30.57
C THR A 33 -43.26 -48.07 -31.31
N ALA A 34 -43.88 -47.27 -32.18
CA ALA A 34 -44.39 -47.67 -33.51
C ALA A 34 -45.46 -46.69 -34.04
N LYS A 35 -45.16 -46.00 -35.14
CA LYS A 35 -45.83 -46.23 -36.45
C LYS A 35 -45.31 -45.22 -37.49
N ARG A 36 -44.65 -45.77 -38.52
CA ARG A 36 -44.37 -45.13 -39.82
C ARG A 36 -45.65 -45.08 -40.66
N THR A 37 -45.85 -43.99 -41.39
CA THR A 37 -46.38 -44.04 -42.77
C THR A 37 -45.88 -42.85 -43.57
N ASP A 38 -45.35 -43.15 -44.75
CA ASP A 38 -44.86 -42.26 -45.79
C ASP A 38 -45.87 -41.20 -46.26
N ARG A 39 -45.36 -39.98 -46.49
CA ARG A 39 -45.87 -39.10 -47.55
C ARG A 39 -44.76 -38.17 -48.04
N LYS A 40 -44.18 -38.53 -49.19
CA LYS A 40 -43.34 -37.65 -50.01
C LYS A 40 -44.15 -36.40 -50.39
N ARG A 41 -43.67 -35.22 -49.99
CA ARG A 41 -44.01 -33.94 -50.63
C ARG A 41 -42.73 -33.13 -50.81
N ALA A 42 -42.57 -32.61 -52.02
CA ALA A 42 -41.38 -31.98 -52.57
C ALA A 42 -40.91 -30.78 -51.73
N ALA A 43 -39.60 -30.69 -51.51
CA ALA A 43 -38.95 -29.51 -50.98
C ALA A 43 -38.82 -28.45 -52.09
N PRO A 44 -39.24 -27.19 -51.87
CA PRO A 44 -38.81 -26.10 -52.72
C PRO A 44 -37.36 -25.76 -52.37
N LYS A 45 -36.46 -25.94 -53.35
CA LYS A 45 -35.11 -25.37 -53.33
C LYS A 45 -35.22 -23.85 -53.11
N ARG A 46 -34.78 -23.35 -51.97
CA ARG A 46 -34.45 -21.94 -51.78
C ARG A 46 -32.99 -21.83 -51.32
N SER A 47 -32.25 -21.07 -52.12
CA SER A 47 -30.82 -20.78 -52.08
C SER A 47 -30.30 -20.39 -50.69
N PRO A 48 -29.08 -20.83 -50.28
CA PRO A 48 -28.50 -20.49 -48.98
C PRO A 48 -27.70 -19.18 -48.98
N TRP A 49 -27.85 -18.30 -49.97
CA TRP A 49 -27.00 -17.11 -50.11
C TRP A 49 -27.40 -15.89 -49.25
N LEU A 50 -28.57 -15.90 -48.61
CA LEU A 50 -29.06 -14.75 -47.84
C LEU A 50 -28.93 -14.88 -46.31
N LEU A 51 -28.45 -16.02 -45.79
CA LEU A 51 -28.29 -16.23 -44.34
C LEU A 51 -26.89 -15.88 -43.81
N ILE A 52 -25.89 -15.70 -44.68
CA ILE A 52 -24.51 -15.38 -44.29
C ILE A 52 -24.33 -13.85 -44.07
N GLY A 53 -25.02 -13.02 -44.86
CA GLY A 53 -24.93 -11.56 -44.71
C GLY A 53 -25.60 -11.04 -43.42
N GLY A 54 -26.78 -11.58 -43.09
CA GLY A 54 -27.52 -11.17 -41.88
C GLY A 54 -26.83 -11.55 -40.58
N THR A 55 -26.16 -12.71 -40.53
CA THR A 55 -25.38 -13.13 -39.36
C THR A 55 -24.14 -12.27 -39.16
N ILE A 56 -23.42 -11.90 -40.22
CA ILE A 56 -22.24 -11.03 -40.11
C ILE A 56 -22.63 -9.64 -39.62
N VAL A 57 -23.71 -9.05 -40.14
CA VAL A 57 -24.19 -7.74 -39.67
C VAL A 57 -24.67 -7.80 -38.23
N LEU A 58 -25.40 -8.85 -37.83
CA LEU A 58 -25.83 -9.05 -36.45
C LEU A 58 -24.64 -9.21 -35.50
N ILE A 59 -23.62 -9.97 -35.88
CA ILE A 59 -22.39 -10.13 -35.09
C ILE A 59 -21.65 -8.79 -34.99
N ALA A 60 -21.55 -8.01 -36.08
CA ALA A 60 -20.90 -6.71 -36.05
C ALA A 60 -21.64 -5.70 -35.15
N VAL A 61 -22.97 -5.72 -35.15
CA VAL A 61 -23.79 -4.88 -34.25
C VAL A 61 -23.65 -5.33 -32.80
N ILE A 62 -23.65 -6.64 -32.54
CA ILE A 62 -23.44 -7.19 -31.19
C ILE A 62 -22.04 -6.83 -30.68
N VAL A 63 -21.00 -7.01 -31.49
CA VAL A 63 -19.62 -6.65 -31.13
C VAL A 63 -19.48 -5.14 -30.94
N GLY A 64 -20.06 -4.32 -31.83
CA GLY A 64 -20.10 -2.86 -31.67
C GLY A 64 -20.83 -2.43 -30.41
N PHE A 65 -21.95 -3.08 -30.07
CA PHE A 65 -22.71 -2.85 -28.84
C PHE A 65 -21.95 -3.29 -27.59
N PHE A 66 -21.22 -4.41 -27.63
CA PHE A 66 -20.36 -4.85 -26.53
C PHE A 66 -19.13 -3.95 -26.36
N ILE A 67 -18.51 -3.47 -27.44
CA ILE A 67 -17.42 -2.48 -27.38
C ILE A 67 -17.96 -1.16 -26.81
N PHE A 68 -19.16 -0.74 -27.21
CA PHE A 68 -19.80 0.48 -26.70
C PHE A 68 -20.18 0.35 -25.20
N LEU A 69 -20.75 -0.78 -24.78
CA LEU A 69 -21.04 -1.08 -23.37
C LEU A 69 -19.76 -1.22 -22.53
N SER A 70 -18.70 -1.79 -23.09
CA SER A 70 -17.38 -1.89 -22.47
C SER A 70 -16.73 -0.50 -22.30
N ASN A 71 -17.01 0.44 -23.19
CA ASN A 71 -16.53 1.83 -23.07
C ASN A 71 -17.43 2.71 -22.20
N GLN A 72 -18.64 2.28 -21.85
CA GLN A 72 -19.62 3.10 -21.13
C GLN A 72 -19.90 2.62 -19.68
N SER A 73 -19.31 1.51 -19.26
CA SER A 73 -19.46 0.98 -17.89
C SER A 73 -18.18 1.14 -17.05
N ASN A 74 -17.60 2.35 -17.06
CA ASN A 74 -16.54 2.79 -16.14
C ASN A 74 -17.13 3.55 -14.94
N SER A 75 -18.12 2.98 -14.27
CA SER A 75 -18.68 3.51 -13.03
C SER A 75 -19.43 2.42 -12.29
N ASN A 76 -18.69 1.53 -11.61
CA ASN A 76 -19.09 0.79 -10.40
C ASN A 76 -18.04 -0.29 -10.10
N SER A 77 -16.92 0.11 -9.50
CA SER A 77 -15.96 -0.82 -8.91
C SER A 77 -16.41 -1.18 -7.50
N ASN A 78 -17.39 -2.08 -7.41
CA ASN A 78 -17.59 -2.89 -6.21
C ASN A 78 -16.76 -4.17 -6.40
N THR A 79 -15.50 -4.15 -5.98
CA THR A 79 -14.61 -5.33 -6.03
C THR A 79 -14.27 -5.78 -4.62
N ASN A 80 -15.09 -6.69 -4.11
CA ASN A 80 -14.65 -7.62 -3.08
C ASN A 80 -13.53 -8.48 -3.68
N GLY A 81 -12.29 -8.22 -3.27
CA GLY A 81 -11.16 -9.13 -3.39
C GLY A 81 -10.23 -8.97 -4.60
N GLN A 82 -9.49 -7.86 -4.70
CA GLN A 82 -8.12 -7.76 -5.24
C GLN A 82 -7.56 -6.35 -4.90
N ASN A 83 -6.73 -6.23 -3.86
CA ASN A 83 -6.25 -4.95 -3.32
C ASN A 83 -5.39 -4.17 -4.32
N GLY A 84 -5.93 -3.04 -4.79
CA GLY A 84 -5.24 -1.99 -5.55
C GLY A 84 -5.13 -2.24 -7.06
N THR A 85 -5.17 -1.16 -7.83
CA THR A 85 -4.88 -1.18 -9.28
C THR A 85 -3.37 -1.01 -9.48
N PRO A 86 -2.74 -1.66 -10.49
CA PRO A 86 -1.35 -1.36 -10.83
C PRO A 86 -1.13 0.14 -11.00
N VAL A 87 0.00 0.67 -10.52
CA VAL A 87 0.30 2.11 -10.65
C VAL A 87 0.33 2.51 -12.12
N ASP A 88 -0.31 3.62 -12.46
CA ASP A 88 -0.21 4.18 -13.80
C ASP A 88 1.26 4.50 -14.12
N THR A 89 1.70 4.12 -15.33
CA THR A 89 3.12 4.27 -15.72
C THR A 89 3.63 5.71 -15.63
N THR A 90 2.79 6.71 -15.92
CA THR A 90 3.18 8.12 -15.85
C THR A 90 3.22 8.60 -14.40
N THR A 91 2.28 8.16 -13.56
CA THR A 91 2.31 8.38 -12.10
C THR A 91 3.60 7.80 -11.51
N LEU A 92 3.91 6.53 -11.80
CA LEU A 92 5.10 5.86 -11.30
C LEU A 92 6.37 6.63 -11.71
N GLN A 93 6.52 6.94 -13.00
CA GLN A 93 7.69 7.68 -13.50
C GLN A 93 7.89 9.03 -12.81
N ARG A 94 6.82 9.80 -12.56
CA ARG A 94 6.93 11.12 -11.91
C ARG A 94 7.36 11.01 -10.45
N VAL A 95 6.93 9.97 -9.74
CA VAL A 95 7.29 9.78 -8.32
C VAL A 95 8.69 9.18 -8.18
N THR A 96 9.09 8.27 -9.08
CA THR A 96 10.37 7.57 -8.97
C THR A 96 11.53 8.30 -9.65
N ASN A 97 11.27 9.15 -10.66
CA ASN A 97 12.29 9.85 -11.45
C ASN A 97 12.19 11.38 -11.29
N VAL A 98 12.22 11.84 -10.04
CA VAL A 98 12.17 13.28 -9.73
C VAL A 98 13.45 13.98 -10.21
N ASN A 99 13.31 15.15 -10.82
CA ASN A 99 14.43 15.94 -11.33
C ASN A 99 15.42 16.32 -10.19
N PRO A 100 16.71 15.95 -10.29
CA PRO A 100 17.71 16.30 -9.28
C PRO A 100 17.84 17.80 -8.99
N ALA A 101 17.66 18.66 -10.01
CA ALA A 101 17.68 20.11 -9.81
C ALA A 101 16.52 20.59 -8.93
N LEU A 102 15.33 20.00 -9.11
CA LEU A 102 14.18 20.29 -8.27
C LEU A 102 14.41 19.80 -6.83
N LEU A 103 15.00 18.61 -6.65
CA LEU A 103 15.35 18.10 -5.33
C LEU A 103 16.33 19.03 -4.60
N SER A 104 17.36 19.51 -5.31
CA SER A 104 18.31 20.48 -4.78
C SER A 104 17.64 21.82 -4.45
N GLN A 105 16.73 22.31 -5.30
CA GLN A 105 15.99 23.54 -5.08
C GLN A 105 15.06 23.46 -3.86
N ILE A 106 14.36 22.33 -3.69
CA ILE A 106 13.44 22.11 -2.57
C ILE A 106 14.20 22.02 -1.24
N GLY A 107 15.38 21.38 -1.21
CA GLY A 107 16.10 21.18 0.05
C GLY A 107 15.29 20.33 1.02
N THR A 108 15.07 20.83 2.24
CA THR A 108 14.16 20.20 3.21
C THR A 108 12.69 20.51 2.93
N GLY A 109 12.38 21.38 1.96
CA GLY A 109 11.01 21.83 1.69
C GLY A 109 10.36 22.64 2.83
N GLY A 110 11.14 23.01 3.85
CA GLY A 110 10.64 23.67 5.06
C GLY A 110 9.95 22.75 6.05
N VAL A 111 9.94 21.43 5.83
CA VAL A 111 9.45 20.46 6.83
C VAL A 111 10.51 20.31 7.93
N SER A 112 10.05 20.04 9.15
CA SER A 112 10.94 19.71 10.27
C SER A 112 11.62 18.36 10.04
N ASN A 113 12.80 18.16 10.64
CA ASN A 113 13.46 16.85 10.67
C ASN A 113 12.50 15.82 11.30
N PRO A 114 12.07 14.77 10.57
CA PRO A 114 11.07 13.82 11.06
C PRO A 114 11.66 12.77 12.01
N PHE A 115 12.99 12.70 12.13
CA PHE A 115 13.64 11.61 12.83
C PHE A 115 13.79 11.82 14.33
N LYS A 116 13.54 10.74 15.06
CA LYS A 116 14.03 10.50 16.41
C LYS A 116 15.25 9.59 16.36
N LEU A 117 16.21 9.83 17.24
CA LEU A 117 17.36 8.93 17.40
C LEU A 117 16.98 7.80 18.37
N PRO A 118 17.36 6.54 18.07
CA PRO A 118 17.12 5.43 18.97
C PRO A 118 17.98 5.56 20.23
N PRO A 119 17.46 5.17 21.41
CA PRO A 119 18.23 5.18 22.64
C PRO A 119 19.33 4.11 22.62
N GLY A 120 20.48 4.40 23.26
CA GLY A 120 21.48 3.38 23.57
C GLY A 120 22.32 2.87 22.40
N SER A 121 22.31 3.55 21.24
CA SER A 121 23.14 3.21 20.06
C SER A 121 23.10 1.72 19.66
N PRO A 122 21.91 1.19 19.32
CA PRO A 122 21.74 -0.21 18.98
C PRO A 122 22.64 -0.66 17.81
N PRO A 123 22.94 -1.96 17.66
CA PRO A 123 23.64 -2.46 16.49
C PRO A 123 22.87 -2.09 15.21
N LEU A 124 23.59 -1.97 14.09
CA LEU A 124 22.98 -1.69 12.79
C LEU A 124 21.93 -2.76 12.49
N LEU A 125 20.70 -2.34 12.19
CA LEU A 125 19.66 -3.26 11.75
C LEU A 125 19.98 -3.70 10.32
N THR A 126 20.08 -5.00 10.09
CA THR A 126 20.32 -5.58 8.76
C THR A 126 19.18 -6.48 8.35
N GLY A 127 18.78 -6.35 7.08
CA GLY A 127 17.66 -7.08 6.52
C GLY A 127 18.01 -8.44 5.96
N PRO A 128 17.05 -9.07 5.25
CA PRO A 128 17.17 -10.46 4.78
C PRO A 128 18.37 -10.75 3.89
N ASN A 129 18.93 -9.74 3.20
CA ASN A 129 20.09 -9.87 2.34
C ASN A 129 21.38 -9.32 2.98
N GLY A 130 21.37 -9.04 4.29
CA GLY A 130 22.53 -8.55 5.05
C GLY A 130 22.88 -7.08 4.80
N LYS A 131 22.04 -6.34 4.07
CA LYS A 131 22.19 -4.89 3.88
C LYS A 131 21.51 -4.13 5.03
N PRO A 132 21.83 -2.85 5.27
CA PRO A 132 21.04 -2.04 6.19
C PRO A 132 19.55 -2.10 5.87
N GLU A 133 18.73 -2.34 6.89
CA GLU A 133 17.28 -2.44 6.74
C GLU A 133 16.61 -1.07 6.83
N VAL A 134 15.66 -0.83 5.94
CA VAL A 134 14.62 0.19 6.07
C VAL A 134 13.31 -0.56 6.35
N PHE A 135 12.93 -0.62 7.62
CA PHE A 135 11.70 -1.27 8.06
C PHE A 135 10.56 -0.26 8.08
N PHE A 136 9.44 -0.58 7.46
CA PHE A 136 8.23 0.24 7.49
C PHE A 136 7.06 -0.55 8.06
N TYR A 137 6.38 0.00 9.06
CA TYR A 137 5.16 -0.55 9.63
C TYR A 137 4.02 0.45 9.42
N GLY A 138 3.05 0.05 8.60
CA GLY A 138 1.93 0.87 8.18
C GLY A 138 0.64 0.06 8.10
N ALA A 139 -0.43 0.73 7.66
CA ALA A 139 -1.66 0.07 7.26
C ALA A 139 -2.32 0.83 6.11
N GLU A 140 -3.01 0.13 5.22
CA GLU A 140 -3.66 0.72 4.06
C GLU A 140 -4.78 1.69 4.46
N TRP A 141 -5.51 1.40 5.55
CA TRP A 141 -6.57 2.29 6.06
C TRP A 141 -6.07 3.64 6.60
N CYS A 142 -4.78 3.75 6.93
CA CYS A 142 -4.21 4.88 7.68
C CYS A 142 -3.83 6.06 6.74
N PRO A 143 -4.47 7.24 6.86
CA PRO A 143 -4.17 8.39 6.00
C PRO A 143 -2.80 9.03 6.27
N LEU A 144 -2.31 8.96 7.51
CA LEU A 144 -0.95 9.41 7.86
C LEU A 144 0.11 8.57 7.12
N CYS A 145 -0.14 7.27 7.03
CA CYS A 145 0.67 6.31 6.27
C CYS A 145 0.55 6.59 4.77
N ALA A 146 -0.67 6.91 4.31
CA ALA A 146 -0.94 7.25 2.92
C ALA A 146 -0.09 8.42 2.44
N ALA A 147 0.07 9.46 3.26
CA ALA A 147 1.00 10.55 3.01
C ALA A 147 2.46 10.06 2.99
N GLU A 148 2.92 9.39 4.05
CA GLU A 148 4.32 8.97 4.20
C GLU A 148 4.86 8.14 3.02
N ARG A 149 4.02 7.25 2.45
CA ARG A 149 4.41 6.39 1.31
C ARG A 149 4.90 7.15 0.09
N TRP A 150 4.38 8.35 -0.19
CA TRP A 150 4.86 9.18 -1.30
C TRP A 150 6.35 9.53 -1.14
N SER A 151 6.73 9.96 0.06
CA SER A 151 8.11 10.32 0.39
C SER A 151 9.03 9.09 0.42
N ILE A 152 8.55 7.96 0.94
CA ILE A 152 9.27 6.69 0.94
C ILE A 152 9.59 6.25 -0.49
N ILE A 153 8.59 6.25 -1.39
CA ILE A 153 8.80 5.85 -2.79
C ILE A 153 9.78 6.79 -3.49
N ALA A 154 9.61 8.11 -3.32
CA ALA A 154 10.48 9.11 -3.94
C ALA A 154 11.95 9.04 -3.44
N ALA A 155 12.16 8.65 -2.18
CA ALA A 155 13.50 8.47 -1.61
C ALA A 155 14.13 7.14 -2.04
N LEU A 156 13.43 6.02 -1.84
CA LEU A 156 13.95 4.69 -2.10
C LEU A 156 14.21 4.44 -3.58
N SER A 157 13.48 5.09 -4.49
CA SER A 157 13.73 4.99 -5.94
C SER A 157 15.11 5.54 -6.37
N ARG A 158 15.81 6.25 -5.48
CA ARG A 158 17.19 6.70 -5.70
C ARG A 158 18.22 5.59 -5.43
N PHE A 159 17.85 4.58 -4.65
CA PHE A 159 18.72 3.48 -4.22
C PHE A 159 18.35 2.14 -4.87
N GLY A 160 17.20 2.06 -5.56
CA GLY A 160 16.67 0.80 -6.05
C GLY A 160 15.40 0.97 -6.88
N THR A 161 14.66 -0.11 -7.02
CA THR A 161 13.46 -0.15 -7.88
C THR A 161 12.35 -0.93 -7.20
N PHE A 162 11.16 -0.34 -7.19
CA PHE A 162 9.93 -1.01 -6.79
C PHE A 162 9.36 -1.83 -7.95
N HIS A 163 8.77 -2.98 -7.62
CA HIS A 163 8.05 -3.84 -8.55
C HIS A 163 6.66 -4.14 -8.01
N ASN A 164 5.68 -4.26 -8.91
CA ASN A 164 4.28 -4.57 -8.57
C ASN A 164 3.67 -3.62 -7.52
N LEU A 165 4.09 -2.35 -7.52
CA LEU A 165 3.44 -1.33 -6.72
C LEU A 165 2.00 -1.15 -7.21
N LYS A 166 1.07 -0.87 -6.30
CA LYS A 166 -0.34 -0.66 -6.62
C LYS A 166 -0.85 0.62 -5.98
N GLU A 167 -1.80 1.27 -6.63
CA GLU A 167 -2.54 2.42 -6.14
C GLU A 167 -3.73 1.97 -5.29
N ILE A 168 -3.92 2.65 -4.16
CA ILE A 168 -5.06 2.50 -3.26
C ILE A 168 -5.44 3.88 -2.69
N ALA A 169 -6.57 3.96 -1.99
CA ALA A 169 -6.87 5.10 -1.14
C ALA A 169 -6.95 4.63 0.32
N SER A 170 -6.62 5.51 1.27
CA SER A 170 -6.86 5.23 2.69
C SER A 170 -8.34 5.05 2.99
N SER A 171 -8.66 4.65 4.23
CA SER A 171 -10.05 4.48 4.64
C SER A 171 -10.88 5.76 4.42
N SER A 172 -12.15 5.57 4.05
CA SER A 172 -13.11 6.65 3.84
C SER A 172 -13.68 7.24 5.13
N THR A 173 -13.35 6.68 6.30
CA THR A 173 -13.95 7.04 7.60
C THR A 173 -12.94 7.56 8.61
N ASP A 174 -11.71 7.90 8.18
CA ASP A 174 -10.67 8.48 9.03
C ASP A 174 -10.56 10.00 8.81
N SER A 175 -9.72 10.67 9.59
CA SER A 175 -9.51 12.13 9.63
C SER A 175 -9.20 12.79 8.28
N TYR A 176 -8.61 12.05 7.34
CA TYR A 176 -8.40 12.46 5.95
C TYR A 176 -8.94 11.37 5.03
N PRO A 177 -10.25 11.37 4.77
CA PRO A 177 -10.90 10.24 4.12
C PRO A 177 -10.40 10.09 2.67
N ASN A 178 -10.26 8.84 2.23
CA ASN A 178 -9.89 8.47 0.86
C ASN A 178 -8.57 9.13 0.39
N THR A 179 -7.56 9.26 1.26
CA THR A 179 -6.27 9.84 0.88
C THR A 179 -5.57 8.94 -0.15
N SER A 180 -5.38 9.46 -1.36
CA SER A 180 -4.75 8.77 -2.49
C SER A 180 -3.29 8.39 -2.20
N THR A 181 -2.96 7.12 -2.37
CA THR A 181 -1.63 6.59 -2.06
C THR A 181 -1.34 5.29 -2.83
N PHE A 182 -0.31 4.58 -2.37
CA PHE A 182 0.13 3.29 -2.84
C PHE A 182 0.06 2.26 -1.70
N THR A 183 0.15 0.99 -2.03
CA THR A 183 0.36 -0.07 -1.04
C THR A 183 1.67 -0.79 -1.32
N PHE A 184 2.42 -1.10 -0.25
CA PHE A 184 3.57 -1.98 -0.35
C PHE A 184 3.19 -3.46 -0.28
N TYR A 185 1.94 -3.80 0.06
CA TYR A 185 1.47 -5.17 0.11
C TYR A 185 1.62 -5.85 -1.25
N GLN A 186 2.27 -7.03 -1.26
CA GLN A 186 2.62 -7.79 -2.47
C GLN A 186 3.48 -7.05 -3.51
N SER A 187 4.04 -5.89 -3.15
CA SER A 187 5.13 -5.27 -3.91
C SER A 187 6.46 -5.92 -3.55
N SER A 188 7.49 -5.69 -4.36
CA SER A 188 8.87 -6.01 -3.99
C SER A 188 9.79 -4.84 -4.30
N TYR A 189 10.96 -4.81 -3.66
CA TYR A 189 11.96 -3.77 -3.85
C TYR A 189 13.35 -4.38 -4.02
N THR A 190 14.05 -3.95 -5.06
CA THR A 190 15.41 -4.42 -5.37
C THR A 190 16.40 -3.27 -5.22
N SER A 191 17.48 -3.49 -4.46
CA SER A 191 18.56 -2.51 -4.27
C SER A 191 19.88 -3.21 -3.96
N SER A 192 20.98 -2.59 -4.37
CA SER A 192 22.35 -3.01 -3.98
C SER A 192 22.79 -2.44 -2.64
N TYR A 193 22.03 -1.52 -2.03
CA TYR A 193 22.48 -0.70 -0.90
C TYR A 193 21.73 -0.96 0.40
N ILE A 194 20.42 -1.22 0.30
CA ILE A 194 19.53 -1.42 1.45
C ILE A 194 18.56 -2.56 1.21
N ASP A 195 17.99 -3.11 2.27
CA ASP A 195 16.80 -3.95 2.23
C ASP A 195 15.60 -3.12 2.68
N PHE A 196 14.52 -3.09 1.89
CA PHE A 196 13.26 -2.47 2.29
C PHE A 196 12.30 -3.56 2.73
N VAL A 197 11.87 -3.49 3.99
CA VAL A 197 11.02 -4.51 4.64
C VAL A 197 9.72 -3.84 5.09
N PRO A 198 8.70 -3.75 4.22
CA PRO A 198 7.42 -3.16 4.57
C PRO A 198 6.43 -4.19 5.13
N VAL A 199 5.67 -3.78 6.14
CA VAL A 199 4.50 -4.47 6.66
C VAL A 199 3.30 -3.55 6.58
N GLU A 200 2.33 -3.93 5.73
CA GLU A 200 0.99 -3.34 5.68
C GLU A 200 0.05 -4.16 6.56
N ASN A 201 -0.10 -3.75 7.82
CA ASN A 201 -0.78 -4.55 8.85
C ASN A 201 -2.26 -4.81 8.55
N GLY A 202 -2.96 -3.83 7.98
CA GLY A 202 -4.38 -3.95 7.69
C GLY A 202 -4.77 -3.31 6.38
N ASP A 203 -5.82 -3.85 5.76
CA ASP A 203 -6.40 -3.35 4.50
C ASP A 203 -7.20 -2.06 4.72
N THR A 204 -7.76 -1.50 3.65
CA THR A 204 -8.55 -0.25 3.70
C THR A 204 -9.83 -0.36 4.55
N GLN A 205 -10.31 -1.57 4.83
CA GLN A 205 -11.47 -1.89 5.68
C GLN A 205 -11.06 -2.27 7.12
N ARG A 206 -9.76 -2.17 7.47
CA ARG A 206 -9.19 -2.54 8.78
C ARG A 206 -9.17 -4.05 9.05
N ASN A 207 -9.35 -4.91 8.06
CA ASN A 207 -9.05 -6.33 8.23
C ASN A 207 -7.53 -6.54 8.24
N THR A 208 -7.03 -7.53 8.97
CA THR A 208 -5.61 -7.86 8.97
C THR A 208 -5.14 -8.31 7.59
N LEU A 209 -4.10 -7.66 7.08
CA LEU A 209 -3.50 -7.91 5.76
C LEU A 209 -2.13 -8.59 5.88
N GLN A 210 -1.30 -8.13 6.82
CA GLN A 210 -0.04 -8.76 7.21
C GLN A 210 0.11 -8.78 8.74
N THR A 211 0.73 -9.83 9.26
CA THR A 211 1.15 -9.92 10.66
C THR A 211 2.67 -9.79 10.73
N PRO A 212 3.23 -8.92 11.59
CA PRO A 212 4.67 -8.85 11.80
C PRO A 212 5.26 -10.23 12.11
N THR A 213 6.40 -10.53 11.51
CA THR A 213 7.24 -11.67 11.90
C THR A 213 7.80 -11.47 13.32
N ALA A 214 8.40 -12.51 13.90
CA ALA A 214 9.00 -12.39 15.23
C ALA A 214 10.11 -11.33 15.29
N GLY A 215 10.91 -11.17 14.24
CA GLY A 215 11.96 -10.14 14.16
C GLY A 215 11.36 -8.73 14.05
N GLU A 216 10.38 -8.54 13.18
CA GLU A 216 9.66 -7.27 13.05
C GLU A 216 8.95 -6.90 14.37
N GLN A 217 8.34 -7.86 15.05
CA GLN A 217 7.72 -7.65 16.36
C GLN A 217 8.74 -7.25 17.45
N GLN A 218 9.99 -7.74 17.37
CA GLN A 218 11.05 -7.30 18.27
C GLN A 218 11.38 -5.81 18.05
N ILE A 219 11.45 -5.35 16.80
CA ILE A 219 11.64 -3.92 16.47
C ILE A 219 10.49 -3.09 17.05
N LEU A 220 9.24 -3.50 16.79
CA LEU A 220 8.05 -2.81 17.31
C LEU A 220 8.05 -2.74 18.84
N THR A 221 8.46 -3.81 19.51
CA THR A 221 8.54 -3.87 20.98
C THR A 221 9.69 -3.01 21.52
N GLN A 222 10.87 -3.08 20.89
CA GLN A 222 12.06 -2.33 21.27
C GLN A 222 11.80 -0.82 21.27
N TYR A 223 11.04 -0.34 20.28
CA TYR A 223 10.72 1.08 20.13
C TYR A 223 9.33 1.48 20.64
N ASN A 224 8.64 0.59 21.35
CA ASN A 224 7.31 0.81 21.93
C ASN A 224 6.33 1.39 20.89
N VAL A 225 6.28 0.78 19.71
CA VAL A 225 5.45 1.24 18.60
C VAL A 225 3.99 0.92 18.89
N THR A 226 3.17 1.96 19.05
CA THR A 226 1.74 1.85 19.39
C THR A 226 0.80 2.31 18.28
N GLY A 227 1.33 2.79 17.15
CA GLY A 227 0.54 3.36 16.07
C GLY A 227 1.33 3.46 14.76
N TYR A 228 0.73 4.17 13.80
CA TYR A 228 1.23 4.29 12.44
C TYR A 228 1.34 5.75 11.97
N PRO A 229 2.19 6.05 10.97
CA PRO A 229 3.24 5.17 10.43
C PRO A 229 4.41 5.04 11.40
N PHE A 230 5.12 3.91 11.33
CA PHE A 230 6.43 3.74 11.94
C PHE A 230 7.45 3.36 10.86
N MET A 231 8.65 3.92 10.94
CA MET A 231 9.77 3.52 10.10
C MET A 231 11.06 3.53 10.90
N ASP A 232 11.90 2.52 10.68
CA ASP A 232 13.26 2.43 11.21
C ASP A 232 14.24 2.32 10.04
N ILE A 233 15.22 3.22 10.00
CA ILE A 233 16.34 3.17 9.08
C ILE A 233 17.56 2.71 9.87
N GLY A 234 17.89 1.43 9.74
CA GLY A 234 19.13 0.83 10.20
C GLY A 234 19.35 0.86 11.71
N ASN A 235 18.31 0.95 12.56
CA ASN A 235 18.48 1.23 13.99
C ASN A 235 19.25 2.56 14.21
N ARG A 236 19.09 3.55 13.34
CA ARG A 236 19.78 4.86 13.41
C ARG A 236 18.83 6.04 13.41
N TYR A 237 17.72 5.93 12.67
CA TYR A 237 16.75 6.99 12.51
C TYR A 237 15.34 6.43 12.53
N LEU A 238 14.50 6.93 13.43
CA LEU A 238 13.14 6.46 13.64
C LEU A 238 12.14 7.53 13.23
N ILE A 239 11.11 7.15 12.48
CA ILE A 239 9.89 7.95 12.26
C ILE A 239 8.78 7.27 13.05
N THR A 240 8.11 8.03 13.92
CA THR A 240 7.06 7.49 14.82
C THR A 240 5.68 8.13 14.59
N ALA A 241 5.57 8.99 13.58
CA ALA A 241 4.35 9.69 13.17
C ALA A 241 4.57 10.20 11.73
N ALA A 242 3.51 10.65 11.04
CA ALA A 242 3.67 11.22 9.70
C ALA A 242 4.64 12.41 9.70
N SER A 243 5.50 12.45 8.69
CA SER A 243 6.52 13.49 8.51
C SER A 243 5.94 14.83 8.03
N TYR A 244 4.70 14.83 7.53
CA TYR A 244 3.96 16.01 7.11
C TYR A 244 2.44 15.78 7.19
N ASP A 245 1.66 16.87 7.16
CA ASP A 245 0.19 16.82 7.25
C ASP A 245 -0.43 16.33 5.92
N PRO A 246 -1.25 15.25 5.92
CA PRO A 246 -1.94 14.78 4.72
C PRO A 246 -2.90 15.80 4.08
N ALA A 247 -3.29 16.87 4.78
CA ALA A 247 -4.13 17.92 4.22
C ALA A 247 -3.58 18.48 2.90
N VAL A 248 -2.25 18.53 2.75
CA VAL A 248 -1.61 19.01 1.51
C VAL A 248 -1.97 18.17 0.27
N LEU A 249 -2.43 16.93 0.45
CA LEU A 249 -2.86 16.03 -0.63
C LEU A 249 -4.35 16.17 -0.96
N ARG A 250 -5.00 17.22 -0.46
CA ARG A 250 -6.41 17.53 -0.71
C ARG A 250 -6.57 18.75 -1.60
N THR A 251 -7.74 18.89 -2.20
CA THR A 251 -8.10 20.05 -3.02
C THR A 251 -8.07 21.36 -2.23
N ASN A 252 -8.34 21.31 -0.91
CA ASN A 252 -8.12 22.43 0.01
C ASN A 252 -7.28 21.97 1.22
N PRO A 253 -6.00 22.37 1.30
CA PRO A 253 -5.11 22.01 2.42
C PRO A 253 -5.51 22.54 3.80
N ASN A 254 -6.49 23.45 3.88
CA ASN A 254 -7.01 23.94 5.17
C ASN A 254 -8.28 23.19 5.61
N ASP A 255 -8.77 22.25 4.80
CA ASP A 255 -9.96 21.46 5.09
C ASP A 255 -9.64 19.95 4.94
N PRO A 256 -9.47 19.22 6.05
CA PRO A 256 -9.15 17.79 6.02
C PRO A 256 -10.28 16.93 5.43
N SER A 257 -11.48 17.48 5.23
CA SER A 257 -12.63 16.79 4.61
C SER A 257 -12.84 17.13 3.14
N SER A 258 -12.15 18.15 2.58
CA SER A 258 -12.27 18.54 1.16
C SER A 258 -11.93 17.40 0.20
N ASP A 259 -12.31 17.41 -1.08
CA ASP A 259 -12.03 16.26 -1.95
C ASP A 259 -10.53 15.89 -2.00
N PRO A 260 -10.15 14.60 -1.96
CA PRO A 260 -8.76 14.19 -2.11
C PRO A 260 -8.27 14.47 -3.54
N LEU A 261 -7.00 14.81 -3.70
CA LEU A 261 -6.36 14.78 -5.01
C LEU A 261 -6.16 13.32 -5.44
N THR A 262 -6.29 13.05 -6.73
CA THR A 262 -5.93 11.75 -7.31
C THR A 262 -4.41 11.55 -7.31
N GLN A 263 -3.95 10.29 -7.38
CA GLN A 263 -2.53 9.96 -7.50
C GLN A 263 -1.87 10.70 -8.67
N GLN A 264 -2.53 10.75 -9.83
CA GLN A 264 -2.01 11.47 -10.99
C GLN A 264 -1.88 12.98 -10.73
N GLN A 265 -2.87 13.61 -10.09
CA GLN A 265 -2.78 15.03 -9.71
C GLN A 265 -1.62 15.29 -8.75
N ILE A 266 -1.43 14.43 -7.73
CA ILE A 266 -0.32 14.54 -6.78
C ILE A 266 1.01 14.36 -7.51
N ALA A 267 1.17 13.29 -8.31
CA ALA A 267 2.38 13.01 -9.06
C ALA A 267 2.74 14.13 -10.04
N ASN A 268 1.73 14.77 -10.66
CA ASN A 268 1.95 15.93 -11.53
C ASN A 268 2.57 17.12 -10.77
N GLN A 269 2.22 17.30 -9.50
CA GLN A 269 2.75 18.37 -8.65
C GLN A 269 4.19 18.09 -8.21
N LEU A 270 4.72 16.86 -8.34
CA LEU A 270 6.12 16.56 -8.02
C LEU A 270 7.13 16.97 -9.10
N SER A 271 6.68 17.64 -10.16
CA SER A 271 7.53 18.10 -11.27
C SER A 271 7.97 19.57 -11.16
N THR A 272 7.40 20.34 -10.23
CA THR A 272 7.70 21.76 -9.99
C THR A 272 7.68 22.07 -8.50
N GLU A 273 8.26 23.19 -8.07
CA GLU A 273 8.19 23.63 -6.66
C GLU A 273 6.79 24.17 -6.33
N ASN A 274 6.13 23.56 -5.35
CA ASN A 274 4.83 23.95 -4.80
C ASN A 274 4.68 23.34 -3.39
N THR A 275 3.53 23.53 -2.74
CA THR A 275 3.28 23.01 -1.38
C THR A 275 3.40 21.48 -1.31
N ILE A 276 2.86 20.74 -2.27
CA ILE A 276 2.91 19.27 -2.27
C ILE A 276 4.34 18.79 -2.44
N SER A 277 5.05 19.30 -3.45
CA SER A 277 6.42 18.88 -3.72
C SER A 277 7.39 19.27 -2.59
N LYS A 278 7.19 20.42 -1.95
CA LYS A 278 7.95 20.80 -0.74
C LYS A 278 7.80 19.77 0.37
N ASN A 279 6.57 19.35 0.69
CA ASN A 279 6.32 18.39 1.74
C ASN A 279 6.85 16.99 1.37
N VAL A 280 6.45 16.47 0.21
CA VAL A 280 6.83 15.11 -0.23
C VAL A 280 8.33 14.99 -0.48
N LEU A 281 8.90 15.89 -1.29
CA LEU A 281 10.31 15.80 -1.68
C LEU A 281 11.26 16.30 -0.59
N GLY A 282 10.81 17.20 0.27
CA GLY A 282 11.54 17.61 1.47
C GLY A 282 11.74 16.44 2.44
N VAL A 283 10.67 15.70 2.75
CA VAL A 283 10.78 14.46 3.53
C VAL A 283 11.60 13.42 2.78
N ALA A 284 11.40 13.22 1.47
CA ALA A 284 12.22 12.29 0.69
C ALA A 284 13.73 12.61 0.73
N ASN A 285 14.10 13.89 0.81
CA ASN A 285 15.48 14.32 0.98
C ASN A 285 16.02 14.02 2.39
N TYR A 286 15.20 14.14 3.45
CA TYR A 286 15.54 13.65 4.79
C TYR A 286 15.77 12.13 4.79
N LEU A 287 14.86 11.35 4.20
CA LEU A 287 15.00 9.89 4.09
C LEU A 287 16.28 9.50 3.34
N THR A 288 16.57 10.20 2.23
CA THR A 288 17.79 9.99 1.45
C THR A 288 19.04 10.26 2.27
N ALA A 289 19.08 11.36 3.03
CA ALA A 289 20.21 11.69 3.90
C ALA A 289 20.41 10.64 5.02
N ALA A 290 19.32 10.16 5.64
CA ALA A 290 19.40 9.12 6.66
C ALA A 290 19.92 7.79 6.08
N ILE A 291 19.47 7.41 4.88
CA ILE A 291 19.96 6.22 4.18
C ILE A 291 21.44 6.39 3.80
N CYS A 292 21.84 7.56 3.31
CA CYS A 292 23.24 7.86 2.98
C CYS A 292 24.17 7.74 4.19
N LYS A 293 23.77 8.29 5.35
CA LYS A 293 24.48 8.06 6.62
C LYS A 293 24.59 6.57 6.97
N THR A 294 23.49 5.82 6.79
CA THR A 294 23.40 4.41 7.17
C THR A 294 24.19 3.49 6.23
N THR A 295 24.36 3.88 4.97
CA THR A 295 25.08 3.15 3.92
C THR A 295 26.52 3.63 3.73
N ASN A 296 27.03 4.48 4.64
CA ASN A 296 28.36 5.09 4.55
C ASN A 296 28.58 5.84 3.21
N GLY A 297 27.58 6.61 2.78
CA GLY A 297 27.63 7.48 1.61
C GLY A 297 27.41 6.76 0.26
N GLN A 298 26.73 5.60 0.24
CA GLN A 298 26.50 4.83 -0.98
C GLN A 298 25.01 4.81 -1.41
N PRO A 299 24.72 5.00 -2.71
CA PRO A 299 25.66 5.28 -3.78
C PRO A 299 26.13 6.73 -3.80
N GLY A 300 27.40 6.94 -4.13
CA GLY A 300 28.01 8.27 -4.09
C GLY A 300 27.34 9.32 -5.00
N ASN A 301 26.75 8.92 -6.13
CA ASN A 301 26.02 9.84 -7.02
C ASN A 301 24.73 10.39 -6.39
N VAL A 302 24.14 9.67 -5.43
CA VAL A 302 22.99 10.14 -4.66
C VAL A 302 23.47 10.88 -3.42
N CYS A 303 24.37 10.26 -2.64
CA CYS A 303 24.76 10.78 -1.34
C CYS A 303 25.62 12.05 -1.38
N ASN A 304 26.37 12.26 -2.47
CA ASN A 304 27.14 13.49 -2.66
C ASN A 304 26.35 14.57 -3.42
N SER A 305 25.13 14.27 -3.90
CA SER A 305 24.32 15.23 -4.63
C SER A 305 23.63 16.22 -3.69
N ALA A 306 23.55 17.49 -4.07
CA ALA A 306 22.74 18.45 -3.34
C ALA A 306 21.25 18.02 -3.37
N PRO A 307 20.51 18.13 -2.26
CA PRO A 307 20.87 18.81 -1.01
C PRO A 307 21.42 17.88 0.10
N ILE A 308 21.72 16.62 -0.22
CA ILE A 308 21.89 15.54 0.76
C ILE A 308 23.00 15.82 1.78
N PRO A 309 24.24 16.22 1.40
CA PRO A 309 25.30 16.50 2.38
C PRO A 309 24.94 17.60 3.40
N SER A 310 24.12 18.59 3.02
CA SER A 310 23.68 19.63 3.93
C SER A 310 22.64 19.11 4.93
N ILE A 311 21.71 18.29 4.46
CA ILE A 311 20.66 17.70 5.31
C ILE A 311 21.27 16.71 6.31
N GLU A 312 22.27 15.91 5.90
CA GLU A 312 23.00 15.00 6.79
C GLU A 312 23.59 15.67 8.04
N GLN A 313 23.97 16.94 7.94
CA GLN A 313 24.47 17.73 9.08
C GLN A 313 23.36 18.01 10.09
N SER A 314 22.13 18.26 9.62
CA SER A 314 20.96 18.52 10.47
C SER A 314 20.42 17.26 11.17
N LEU A 315 20.75 16.06 10.68
CA LEU A 315 20.34 14.79 11.28
C LEU A 315 21.04 14.47 12.61
N SER A 316 22.17 15.14 12.87
CA SER A 316 23.00 14.92 14.07
C SER A 316 22.59 15.84 15.22
N SER A 317 21.71 16.80 14.96
CA SER A 317 21.25 17.79 15.91
C SER A 317 19.90 17.34 16.48
N THR A 318 19.91 16.85 17.72
CA THR A 318 18.68 16.73 18.52
C THR A 318 17.97 18.09 18.48
N PRO A 319 16.66 18.18 18.16
CA PRO A 319 15.93 19.42 18.34
C PRO A 319 16.01 19.81 19.81
N VAL A 320 16.83 20.82 20.13
CA VAL A 320 16.73 21.52 21.41
C VAL A 320 15.34 22.15 21.38
N GLY A 321 14.43 21.62 22.18
CA GLY A 321 13.08 22.13 22.28
C GLY A 321 13.13 23.65 22.49
N MET A 322 12.37 24.38 21.68
CA MET A 322 12.01 25.76 21.98
C MET A 322 11.08 25.76 23.20
N ASN A 323 11.65 25.54 24.39
CA ASN A 323 11.02 25.76 25.68
C ASN A 323 12.10 26.33 26.61
N GLY A 324 12.22 27.66 26.57
CA GLY A 324 13.22 28.37 27.34
C GLY A 324 13.54 29.73 26.76
N MET A 325 12.51 30.52 26.42
CA MET A 325 12.67 31.98 26.36
C MET A 325 12.86 32.46 27.80
N GLN A 326 14.04 32.21 28.37
CA GLN A 326 14.44 32.81 29.64
C GLN A 326 15.02 34.17 29.28
N ILE A 327 14.18 35.19 29.41
CA ILE A 327 14.56 36.59 29.38
C ILE A 327 15.67 36.75 30.42
N GLY A 328 16.90 36.94 29.96
CA GLY A 328 18.04 37.22 30.82
C GLY A 328 17.81 38.54 31.52
N LEU A 329 17.39 38.47 32.78
CA LEU A 329 17.46 39.59 33.72
C LEU A 329 18.94 39.91 33.94
N VAL A 330 19.34 41.08 33.47
CA VAL A 330 20.64 41.70 33.71
C VAL A 330 20.82 41.88 35.22
N PRO A 331 21.84 41.30 35.88
CA PRO A 331 22.19 41.70 37.23
C PRO A 331 22.99 43.00 37.14
N ASN A 332 22.38 44.11 37.56
CA ASN A 332 23.11 45.33 37.89
C ASN A 332 23.99 45.05 39.12
N GLY A 333 25.23 44.65 38.88
CA GLY A 333 26.29 44.66 39.88
C GLY A 333 26.88 46.07 39.98
N PHE A 334 26.38 46.87 40.92
CA PHE A 334 27.09 48.05 41.42
C PHE A 334 28.28 47.57 42.25
N ASP A 335 29.48 47.61 41.69
CA ASP A 335 30.71 47.55 42.47
C ASP A 335 31.02 48.95 43.01
N ALA A 336 30.70 49.16 44.29
CA ALA A 336 31.12 50.33 45.05
C ALA A 336 32.59 50.17 45.45
N LEU A 337 33.48 50.82 44.71
CA LEU A 337 34.88 51.02 45.08
C LEU A 337 34.98 51.90 46.33
N VAL A 338 35.17 51.27 47.49
CA VAL A 338 35.60 51.94 48.72
C VAL A 338 37.08 52.31 48.59
N ARG A 339 37.37 53.59 48.34
CA ARG A 339 38.71 54.17 48.53
C ARG A 339 38.97 54.34 50.03
N ARG A 340 40.13 53.85 50.50
CA ARG A 340 40.73 54.27 51.78
C ARG A 340 41.51 55.58 51.59
N PRO A 341 41.62 56.42 52.63
CA PRO A 341 42.25 57.72 52.56
C PRO A 341 43.78 57.63 52.69
N ASP A 342 44.47 58.49 51.94
CA ASP A 342 45.64 59.27 52.38
C ASP A 342 45.48 60.68 51.79
#